data_AF-A0A9E2N3W8-F1
#
_entry.id   AF-A0A9E2N3W8-F1
#
_cell.length_a   1.000
_cell.length_b   1.000
_cell.length_c   1.000
_cell.angle_alpha   90.00
_cell.angle_beta   90.00
_cell.angle_gamma   90.00
#
_symmetry.space_group_name_H-M   'P 1'
#
loop_
_entity.id
_entity.type
_entity.pdbx_description
1 polymer ?
#
loop_
_entity_poly.entity_id
_entity_poly.type
_entity_poly.pdbx_seq_one_letter_code
_entity_poly.pdbx_strand_id
1 'polypeptide(L)'
;MKSKISKILFSFISFLIISSCSSIKESVYDSNFPLSSERVKSVSENFSIKVPFGWYSTVDNENNSFELWINNNDNSAAITFININTDEELMQSKNINELKTLLNYSKIVKKAELGANYKELEYEEYFELNTIPCAALVFINKENKKGRIIVFEFNGHYYESTATILNEDKINEKDLFVIQNSILKTIY
;
A
#
# COMPACT_ATOMS: atom_id res chain seq x y z
N MET A 1 -22.60 7.87 52.78
CA MET A 1 -21.24 7.60 52.22
C MET A 1 -21.24 6.76 50.94
N LYS A 2 -22.04 5.69 50.81
CA LYS A 2 -22.06 4.80 49.62
C LYS A 2 -22.38 5.49 48.27
N SER A 3 -23.23 6.53 48.26
CA SER A 3 -23.62 7.26 47.03
C SER A 3 -22.50 8.13 46.43
N LYS A 4 -21.56 8.65 47.24
CA LYS A 4 -20.43 9.46 46.74
C LYS A 4 -19.36 8.60 46.06
N ILE A 5 -19.16 7.37 46.53
CA ILE A 5 -18.18 6.42 45.95
C ILE A 5 -18.65 5.94 44.56
N SER A 6 -19.95 5.71 44.38
CA SER A 6 -20.55 5.31 43.10
C SER A 6 -20.39 6.39 42.01
N LYS A 7 -20.54 7.68 42.35
CA LYS A 7 -20.34 8.79 41.40
C LYS A 7 -18.89 8.95 40.95
N ILE A 8 -17.93 8.69 41.85
CA ILE A 8 -16.49 8.75 41.53
C ILE A 8 -16.11 7.58 40.61
N LEU A 9 -16.61 6.37 40.87
CA LEU A 9 -16.36 5.20 40.03
C LEU A 9 -16.90 5.39 38.61
N PHE A 10 -18.11 5.94 38.48
CA PHE A 10 -18.74 6.20 37.17
C PHE A 10 -17.97 7.27 36.37
N SER A 11 -17.44 8.29 37.05
CA SER A 11 -16.60 9.32 36.43
C SER A 11 -15.24 8.77 35.96
N PHE A 12 -14.66 7.81 36.68
CA PHE A 12 -13.39 7.18 36.31
C PHE A 12 -13.54 6.23 35.12
N ILE A 13 -14.65 5.47 35.07
CA ILE A 13 -14.98 4.59 33.95
C ILE A 13 -15.24 5.39 32.67
N SER A 14 -15.91 6.55 32.77
CA SER A 14 -16.12 7.43 31.60
C SER A 14 -14.82 8.02 31.05
N PHE A 15 -13.80 8.24 31.89
CA PHE A 15 -12.51 8.79 31.46
C PHE A 15 -11.64 7.76 30.73
N LEU A 16 -11.73 6.48 31.12
CA LEU A 16 -10.97 5.39 30.50
C LEU A 16 -11.44 5.06 29.07
N ILE A 17 -12.69 5.37 28.72
CA ILE A 17 -13.25 5.09 27.38
C ILE A 17 -12.70 6.06 26.33
N ILE A 18 -12.22 7.24 26.72
CA ILE A 18 -11.71 8.28 25.78
C ILE A 18 -10.22 8.11 25.48
N SER A 19 -9.50 7.32 26.28
CA SER A 19 -8.04 7.13 26.17
C SER A 19 -7.61 5.97 25.26
N SER A 20 -8.54 5.21 24.69
CA SER A 20 -8.22 4.11 23.75
C SER A 20 -8.34 4.53 22.29
N CYS A 21 -7.92 5.75 21.97
CA CYS A 21 -7.61 6.11 20.59
C CYS A 21 -6.26 5.44 20.24
N SER A 22 -6.28 4.19 19.78
CA SER A 22 -5.08 3.58 19.22
C SER A 22 -4.62 4.49 18.08
N SER A 23 -3.41 5.04 18.18
CA SER A 23 -2.88 5.90 17.14
C SER A 23 -2.72 5.06 15.87
N ILE A 24 -3.67 5.18 14.95
CA ILE A 24 -3.52 4.69 13.59
C ILE A 24 -2.22 5.30 13.07
N LYS A 25 -1.28 4.45 12.68
CA LYS A 25 -0.01 4.94 12.17
C LYS A 25 -0.25 5.42 10.75
N GLU A 26 -0.08 6.72 10.53
CA GLU A 26 -0.14 7.29 9.19
C GLU A 26 1.13 6.97 8.40
N SER A 27 1.01 7.00 7.07
CA SER A 27 2.17 6.87 6.20
C SER A 27 3.08 8.10 6.30
N VAL A 28 4.38 7.93 6.09
CA VAL A 28 5.34 9.04 5.92
C VAL A 28 5.12 9.82 4.63
N TYR A 29 4.30 9.31 3.72
CA TYR A 29 3.86 9.98 2.49
C TYR A 29 2.38 10.37 2.58
N ASP A 30 2.05 11.58 2.17
CA ASP A 30 0.66 12.06 2.11
C ASP A 30 -0.21 11.23 1.15
N SER A 31 -1.52 11.43 1.22
CA SER A 31 -2.53 10.77 0.37
C SER A 31 -3.53 11.77 -0.25
N ASN A 32 -3.03 12.96 -0.62
CA ASN A 32 -3.81 14.11 -1.07
C ASN A 32 -3.56 14.51 -2.54
N PHE A 33 -3.03 13.60 -3.36
CA PHE A 33 -2.86 13.87 -4.78
C PHE A 33 -4.23 14.00 -5.48
N PRO A 34 -4.42 14.97 -6.39
CA PRO A 34 -5.66 15.11 -7.15
C PRO A 34 -6.01 13.88 -7.99
N LEU A 35 -7.19 13.31 -7.76
CA LEU A 35 -7.71 12.17 -8.52
C LEU A 35 -8.86 12.59 -9.44
N SER A 36 -8.93 11.99 -10.62
CA SER A 36 -10.04 12.18 -11.55
C SER A 36 -11.31 11.45 -11.06
N SER A 37 -12.42 11.65 -11.77
CA SER A 37 -13.64 10.87 -11.57
C SER A 37 -13.58 9.48 -12.22
N GLU A 38 -12.59 9.22 -13.07
CA GLU A 38 -12.42 7.93 -13.74
C GLU A 38 -12.03 6.85 -12.73
N ARG A 39 -12.65 5.69 -12.89
CA ARG A 39 -12.32 4.47 -12.15
C ARG A 39 -11.89 3.38 -13.11
N VAL A 40 -10.88 2.63 -12.70
CA VAL A 40 -10.40 1.43 -13.40
C VAL A 40 -10.56 0.23 -12.48
N LYS A 41 -11.01 -0.88 -13.05
CA LYS A 41 -11.22 -2.15 -12.34
C LYS A 41 -10.01 -3.05 -12.54
N SER A 42 -9.65 -3.80 -11.52
CA SER A 42 -8.67 -4.87 -11.64
C SER A 42 -9.12 -5.93 -12.65
N VAL A 43 -8.16 -6.66 -13.22
CA VAL A 43 -8.42 -7.78 -14.14
C VAL A 43 -9.33 -8.83 -13.50
N SER A 44 -9.11 -9.14 -12.22
CA SER A 44 -9.98 -10.03 -11.44
C SER A 44 -11.34 -9.44 -11.05
N GLU A 45 -11.57 -8.15 -11.30
CA GLU A 45 -12.71 -7.36 -10.81
C GLU A 45 -12.90 -7.31 -9.28
N ASN A 46 -11.92 -7.81 -8.51
CA ASN A 46 -11.97 -7.84 -7.04
C ASN A 46 -11.85 -6.44 -6.41
N PHE A 47 -11.30 -5.47 -7.14
CA PHE A 47 -11.20 -4.09 -6.69
C PHE A 47 -11.19 -3.10 -7.85
N SER A 48 -11.41 -1.84 -7.50
CA SER A 48 -11.38 -0.71 -8.41
C SER A 48 -10.81 0.51 -7.72
N ILE A 49 -10.09 1.34 -8.48
CA ILE A 49 -9.40 2.53 -7.97
C ILE A 49 -9.70 3.75 -8.85
N LYS A 50 -9.56 4.95 -8.28
CA LYS A 50 -9.60 6.19 -9.06
C LYS A 50 -8.28 6.44 -9.77
N VAL A 51 -8.35 6.93 -11.00
CA VAL A 51 -7.17 7.31 -11.79
C VAL A 51 -6.72 8.72 -11.41
N PRO A 52 -5.43 8.96 -11.12
CA PRO A 52 -4.91 10.31 -10.87
C PRO A 52 -5.05 11.24 -12.08
N PHE A 53 -5.15 12.55 -11.86
CA PHE A 53 -5.07 13.50 -12.98
C PHE A 53 -3.71 13.40 -13.68
N GLY A 54 -3.73 13.32 -15.01
CA GLY A 54 -2.51 13.19 -15.82
C GLY A 54 -1.96 11.76 -15.92
N TRP A 55 -2.78 10.77 -15.56
CA TRP A 55 -2.47 9.34 -15.64
C TRP A 55 -3.56 8.60 -16.42
N TYR A 56 -3.23 7.39 -16.89
CA TYR A 56 -4.14 6.50 -17.60
C TYR A 56 -3.83 5.05 -17.27
N SER A 57 -4.82 4.17 -17.42
CA SER A 57 -4.61 2.72 -17.26
C SER A 57 -4.27 2.06 -18.59
N THR A 58 -3.27 1.17 -18.56
CA THR A 58 -2.88 0.34 -19.69
C THR A 58 -3.57 -1.01 -19.61
N VAL A 59 -4.25 -1.39 -20.70
CA VAL A 59 -4.95 -2.68 -20.84
C VAL A 59 -4.04 -3.76 -21.44
N ASP A 60 -2.88 -3.36 -21.98
CA ASP A 60 -1.94 -4.27 -22.62
C ASP A 60 -1.19 -5.11 -21.58
N ASN A 61 -1.78 -6.25 -21.25
CA ASN A 61 -1.28 -7.21 -20.27
C ASN A 61 -1.34 -8.60 -20.90
N GLU A 62 -0.52 -8.82 -21.94
CA GLU A 62 -0.53 -10.06 -22.75
C GLU A 62 -0.47 -11.35 -21.92
N ASN A 63 0.13 -11.28 -20.72
CA ASN A 63 0.28 -12.41 -19.80
C ASN A 63 -0.60 -12.34 -18.55
N ASN A 64 -1.57 -11.41 -18.46
CA ASN A 64 -2.40 -11.17 -17.27
C ASN A 64 -1.60 -11.10 -15.96
N SER A 65 -0.36 -10.61 -16.02
CA SER A 65 0.58 -10.62 -14.89
C SER A 65 0.26 -9.50 -13.88
N PHE A 66 -0.41 -8.44 -14.33
CA PHE A 66 -0.88 -7.35 -13.49
C PHE A 66 -2.39 -7.39 -13.28
N GLU A 67 -2.83 -7.09 -12.06
CA GLU A 67 -4.22 -6.77 -11.77
C GLU A 67 -4.58 -5.39 -12.32
N LEU A 68 -3.66 -4.43 -12.22
CA LEU A 68 -3.79 -3.08 -12.79
C LEU A 68 -2.42 -2.55 -13.17
N TRP A 69 -2.38 -1.74 -14.23
CA TRP A 69 -1.21 -0.97 -14.62
C TRP A 69 -1.66 0.45 -14.95
N ILE A 70 -1.15 1.43 -14.20
CA ILE A 70 -1.39 2.85 -14.42
C ILE A 70 -0.08 3.52 -14.77
N ASN A 71 -0.07 4.28 -15.86
CA ASN A 71 1.07 5.07 -16.31
C ASN A 71 0.72 6.55 -16.27
N ASN A 72 1.71 7.41 -16.06
CA ASN A 72 1.51 8.83 -16.31
C ASN A 72 1.51 9.12 -17.82
N ASN A 73 0.90 10.23 -18.22
CA ASN A 73 0.67 10.58 -19.63
C ASN A 73 1.95 10.64 -20.50
N ASP A 74 3.11 10.83 -19.87
CA ASP A 74 4.39 10.90 -20.56
C ASP A 74 5.25 9.62 -20.42
N ASN A 75 4.70 8.56 -19.82
CA ASN A 75 5.34 7.27 -19.59
C ASN A 75 6.66 7.32 -18.78
N SER A 76 6.86 8.36 -17.98
CA SER A 76 8.03 8.46 -17.09
C SER A 76 7.86 7.72 -15.77
N ALA A 77 6.65 7.31 -15.38
CA ALA A 77 6.39 6.50 -14.20
C ALA A 77 5.17 5.59 -14.34
N ALA A 78 5.20 4.51 -13.57
CA ALA A 78 4.14 3.52 -13.50
C ALA A 78 3.82 3.15 -12.06
N ILE A 79 2.55 2.82 -11.82
CA ILE A 79 2.08 2.13 -10.61
C ILE A 79 1.38 0.86 -11.08
N THR A 80 1.92 -0.27 -10.69
CA THR A 80 1.37 -1.59 -11.00
C THR A 80 0.79 -2.23 -9.76
N PHE A 81 -0.17 -3.14 -9.99
CA PHE A 81 -0.77 -3.98 -8.97
C PHE A 81 -0.66 -5.42 -9.41
N ILE A 82 -0.26 -6.30 -8.51
CA ILE A 82 -0.25 -7.75 -8.73
C ILE A 82 -0.96 -8.44 -7.57
N ASN A 83 -1.57 -9.58 -7.84
CA ASN A 83 -2.05 -10.49 -6.82
C ASN A 83 -0.88 -11.28 -6.24
N ILE A 84 -0.78 -11.33 -4.91
CA ILE A 84 0.17 -12.20 -4.21
C ILE A 84 -0.56 -13.51 -3.94
N ASN A 85 -0.31 -14.51 -4.79
CA ASN A 85 -0.78 -15.86 -4.56
C ASN A 85 -0.04 -16.46 -3.36
N THR A 86 -0.67 -16.44 -2.20
CA THR A 86 -0.17 -17.12 -1.00
C THR A 86 -0.88 -18.46 -0.85
N ASP A 87 -0.13 -19.51 -0.52
CA ASP A 87 -0.74 -20.76 -0.09
C ASP A 87 -1.45 -20.51 1.25
N GLU A 88 -2.71 -20.92 1.37
CA GLU A 88 -3.52 -20.71 2.58
C GLU A 88 -2.80 -21.22 3.84
N GLU A 89 -2.05 -22.31 3.74
CA GLU A 89 -1.25 -22.88 4.83
C GLU A 89 -0.16 -21.93 5.34
N LEU A 90 0.41 -21.10 4.45
CA LEU A 90 1.48 -20.15 4.77
C LEU A 90 0.93 -18.97 5.60
N MET A 91 -0.30 -18.55 5.30
CA MET A 91 -1.00 -17.45 5.99
C MET A 91 -1.73 -17.91 7.26
N GLN A 92 -2.12 -19.19 7.37
CA GLN A 92 -2.78 -19.75 8.55
C GLN A 92 -1.87 -19.95 9.77
N SER A 93 -0.56 -19.69 9.65
CA SER A 93 0.36 -19.73 10.79
C SER A 93 0.08 -18.56 11.75
N LYS A 94 -0.82 -18.81 12.73
CA LYS A 94 -1.38 -17.84 13.72
C LYS A 94 -0.39 -17.04 14.59
N ASN A 95 0.92 -17.14 14.34
CA ASN A 95 1.97 -16.49 15.11
C ASN A 95 2.81 -15.49 14.30
N ILE A 96 2.54 -15.29 13.01
CA ILE A 96 3.33 -14.38 12.17
C ILE A 96 2.50 -13.14 11.80
N ASN A 97 3.09 -11.95 11.93
CA ASN A 97 2.50 -10.71 11.44
C ASN A 97 2.34 -10.82 9.91
N GLU A 98 1.10 -10.97 9.47
CA GLU A 98 0.70 -11.24 8.09
C GLU A 98 1.31 -10.24 7.09
N LEU A 99 1.20 -8.94 7.37
CA LEU A 99 1.79 -7.88 6.54
C LEU A 99 3.31 -8.00 6.44
N LYS A 100 3.97 -8.41 7.53
CA LYS A 100 5.42 -8.63 7.53
C LYS A 100 5.79 -9.82 6.64
N THR A 101 4.99 -10.88 6.65
CA THR A 101 5.17 -12.04 5.75
C THR A 101 5.03 -11.62 4.30
N LEU A 102 3.96 -10.87 3.97
CA LEU A 102 3.71 -10.36 2.62
C LEU A 102 4.85 -9.46 2.15
N LEU A 103 5.29 -8.52 2.98
CA LEU A 103 6.36 -7.61 2.63
C LEU A 103 7.68 -8.36 2.40
N ASN A 104 7.96 -9.37 3.23
CA ASN A 104 9.15 -10.21 3.06
C ASN A 104 9.07 -11.08 1.78
N TYR A 105 7.89 -11.57 1.41
CA TYR A 105 7.68 -12.27 0.14
C TYR A 105 8.00 -11.34 -1.03
N SER A 106 7.38 -10.15 -1.08
CA SER A 106 7.63 -9.14 -2.11
C SER A 106 9.12 -8.76 -2.19
N LYS A 107 9.78 -8.63 -1.04
CA LYS A 107 11.22 -8.38 -0.94
C LYS A 107 12.05 -9.49 -1.58
N ILE A 108 11.74 -10.76 -1.33
CA ILE A 108 12.44 -11.92 -1.93
C ILE A 108 12.25 -11.92 -3.45
N VAL A 109 11.01 -11.73 -3.92
CA VAL A 109 10.70 -11.66 -5.35
C VAL A 109 11.44 -10.51 -6.02
N LYS A 110 11.40 -9.32 -5.43
CA LYS A 110 12.10 -8.15 -5.97
C LYS A 110 13.61 -8.34 -6.00
N LYS A 111 14.18 -8.97 -4.96
CA LYS A 111 15.61 -9.32 -4.93
C LYS A 111 15.97 -10.31 -6.04
N ALA A 112 15.13 -11.30 -6.32
CA ALA A 112 15.33 -12.23 -7.42
C ALA A 112 15.26 -11.54 -8.79
N GLU A 113 14.30 -10.63 -8.98
CA GLU A 113 14.11 -9.85 -10.22
C GLU A 113 15.30 -8.91 -10.52
N LEU A 114 15.82 -8.24 -9.48
CA LEU A 114 16.90 -7.26 -9.61
C LEU A 114 18.30 -7.88 -9.52
N GLY A 115 18.42 -9.08 -8.95
CA GLY A 115 19.68 -9.80 -8.80
C GLY A 115 20.73 -8.98 -8.03
N ALA A 116 21.93 -8.86 -8.60
CA ALA A 116 23.04 -8.08 -8.00
C ALA A 116 22.76 -6.57 -7.92
N ASN A 117 21.76 -6.05 -8.65
CA ASN A 117 21.39 -4.64 -8.61
C ASN A 117 20.44 -4.29 -7.47
N TYR A 118 19.90 -5.29 -6.77
CA TYR A 118 19.02 -5.05 -5.63
C TYR A 118 19.75 -4.30 -4.52
N LYS A 119 19.28 -3.09 -4.20
CA LYS A 119 19.68 -2.35 -3.00
C LYS A 119 18.44 -1.94 -2.24
N GLU A 120 18.35 -2.39 -1.00
CA GLU A 120 17.29 -2.01 -0.08
C GLU A 120 17.62 -0.68 0.59
N LEU A 121 16.60 0.16 0.79
CA LEU A 121 16.70 1.31 1.69
C LEU A 121 16.07 0.93 3.03
N GLU A 122 16.78 1.23 4.12
CA GLU A 122 16.74 0.50 5.39
C GLU A 122 15.41 0.50 6.19
N TYR A 123 14.33 1.14 5.73
CA TYR A 123 13.13 1.32 6.56
C TYR A 123 11.87 0.71 5.94
N GLU A 124 11.41 -0.37 6.56
CA GLU A 124 10.05 -0.87 6.42
C GLU A 124 9.06 0.08 7.12
N GLU A 125 7.94 0.31 6.49
CA GLU A 125 6.87 1.18 6.96
C GLU A 125 5.61 0.36 7.19
N TYR A 126 4.91 0.59 8.29
CA TYR A 126 3.64 -0.06 8.62
C TYR A 126 2.64 1.05 8.97
N PHE A 127 1.50 1.09 8.29
CA PHE A 127 0.55 2.19 8.34
C PHE A 127 -0.85 1.72 7.90
N GLU A 128 -1.84 2.61 7.93
CA GLU A 128 -3.17 2.34 7.37
C GLU A 128 -3.56 3.37 6.30
N LEU A 129 -4.22 2.92 5.23
CA LEU A 129 -4.89 3.77 4.24
C LEU A 129 -6.37 3.42 4.20
N ASN A 130 -7.23 4.37 4.58
CA ASN A 130 -8.68 4.15 4.60
C ASN A 130 -9.08 2.85 5.35
N THR A 131 -8.54 2.65 6.55
CA THR A 131 -8.72 1.45 7.40
C THR A 131 -8.10 0.14 6.88
N ILE A 132 -7.40 0.19 5.73
CA ILE A 132 -6.68 -0.96 5.18
C ILE A 132 -5.27 -0.96 5.75
N PRO A 133 -4.88 -2.00 6.51
CA PRO A 133 -3.51 -2.16 6.96
C PRO A 133 -2.55 -2.34 5.79
N CYS A 134 -1.43 -1.64 5.82
CA CYS A 134 -0.42 -1.65 4.78
C CYS A 134 0.98 -1.84 5.38
N ALA A 135 1.85 -2.50 4.63
CA ALA A 135 3.28 -2.48 4.86
C ALA A 135 4.03 -2.10 3.59
N ALA A 136 5.11 -1.34 3.70
CA ALA A 136 5.83 -0.83 2.55
C ALA A 136 7.35 -0.88 2.74
N LEU A 137 8.07 -0.93 1.63
CA LEU A 137 9.53 -0.77 1.57
C LEU A 137 9.91 0.04 0.33
N VAL A 138 11.05 0.72 0.41
CA VAL A 138 11.64 1.44 -0.71
C VAL A 138 12.87 0.66 -1.19
N PHE A 139 12.99 0.48 -2.51
CA PHE A 139 14.09 -0.25 -3.14
C PHE A 139 14.72 0.59 -4.25
N ILE A 140 15.92 0.21 -4.69
CA ILE A 140 16.57 0.77 -5.87
C ILE A 140 16.34 -0.16 -7.06
N ASN A 141 15.79 0.35 -8.17
CA ASN A 141 15.53 -0.39 -9.41
C ASN A 141 16.79 -0.54 -10.29
N LYS A 142 16.65 -1.15 -11.47
CA LYS A 142 17.76 -1.43 -12.39
C LYS A 142 18.41 -0.15 -12.93
N GLU A 143 17.65 0.93 -12.96
CA GLU A 143 18.01 2.27 -13.40
C GLU A 143 18.61 3.12 -12.25
N ASN A 144 18.87 2.50 -11.08
CA ASN A 144 19.39 3.16 -9.88
C ASN A 144 18.46 4.28 -9.35
N LYS A 145 17.14 4.10 -9.49
CA LYS A 145 16.07 4.97 -8.99
C LYS A 145 15.29 4.31 -7.88
N LYS A 146 14.69 5.12 -7.01
CA LYS A 146 13.84 4.61 -5.95
C LYS A 146 12.50 4.17 -6.52
N GLY A 147 12.13 2.92 -6.23
CA GLY A 147 10.77 2.42 -6.32
C GLY A 147 10.23 2.13 -4.92
N ARG A 148 8.91 1.97 -4.82
CA ARG A 148 8.24 1.62 -3.56
C ARG A 148 7.25 0.51 -3.77
N ILE A 149 7.33 -0.48 -2.89
CA ILE A 149 6.38 -1.57 -2.76
C ILE A 149 5.45 -1.25 -1.59
N ILE A 150 4.16 -1.45 -1.77
CA ILE A 150 3.18 -1.52 -0.68
C ILE A 150 2.44 -2.85 -0.81
N VAL A 151 2.35 -3.60 0.28
CA VAL A 151 1.54 -4.81 0.40
C VAL A 151 0.34 -4.54 1.30
N PHE A 152 -0.80 -5.13 0.95
CA PHE A 152 -2.05 -5.00 1.69
C PHE A 152 -2.99 -6.17 1.41
N GLU A 153 -3.98 -6.33 2.28
CA GLU A 153 -5.11 -7.26 2.12
C GLU A 153 -6.35 -6.45 1.72
N PHE A 154 -7.13 -6.98 0.80
CA PHE A 154 -8.42 -6.42 0.40
C PHE A 154 -9.37 -7.52 -0.06
N ASN A 155 -10.56 -7.59 0.54
CA ASN A 155 -11.60 -8.57 0.22
C ASN A 155 -11.14 -10.04 0.26
N GLY A 156 -10.26 -10.40 1.21
CA GLY A 156 -9.71 -11.74 1.37
C GLY A 156 -8.56 -12.08 0.43
N HIS A 157 -8.07 -11.10 -0.34
CA HIS A 157 -6.98 -11.27 -1.30
C HIS A 157 -5.80 -10.38 -0.94
N TYR A 158 -4.59 -10.84 -1.27
CA TYR A 158 -3.35 -10.11 -1.00
C TYR A 158 -2.83 -9.48 -2.27
N TYR A 159 -2.37 -8.24 -2.15
CA TYR A 159 -1.91 -7.46 -3.29
C TYR A 159 -0.57 -6.80 -2.98
N GLU A 160 0.22 -6.66 -4.04
CA GLU A 160 1.38 -5.77 -4.08
C GLU A 160 1.09 -4.63 -5.04
N SER A 161 1.26 -3.39 -4.57
CA SER A 161 1.36 -2.20 -5.41
C SER A 161 2.81 -1.77 -5.53
N THR A 162 3.32 -1.67 -6.75
CA THR A 162 4.69 -1.23 -7.02
C THR A 162 4.69 0.07 -7.82
N ALA A 163 5.27 1.12 -7.24
CA ALA A 163 5.50 2.40 -7.88
C ALA A 163 6.94 2.50 -8.39
N THR A 164 7.12 2.76 -9.69
CA THR A 164 8.42 2.76 -10.38
C THR A 164 8.59 3.98 -11.28
N ILE A 165 9.76 4.59 -11.24
CA ILE A 165 10.20 5.61 -12.21
C ILE A 165 10.85 4.89 -13.39
N LEU A 166 10.36 5.17 -14.60
CA LEU A 166 10.81 4.59 -15.87
C LEU A 166 11.74 5.53 -16.65
N ASN A 167 11.53 6.84 -16.54
CA ASN A 167 12.36 7.84 -17.20
C ASN A 167 12.59 9.04 -16.28
N GLU A 168 13.78 9.62 -16.35
CA GLU A 168 14.20 10.73 -15.50
C GLU A 168 13.55 12.06 -15.93
N ASP A 169 13.65 13.06 -15.05
CA ASP A 169 13.37 14.48 -15.27
C ASP A 169 11.91 14.97 -15.25
N LYS A 170 10.92 14.09 -15.11
CA LYS A 170 9.49 14.51 -15.17
C LYS A 170 8.68 14.31 -13.89
N ILE A 171 9.07 13.35 -13.05
CA ILE A 171 8.41 13.10 -11.76
C ILE A 171 9.43 12.69 -10.70
N ASN A 172 9.30 13.23 -9.49
CA ASN A 172 10.15 12.85 -8.38
C ASN A 172 9.55 11.66 -7.60
N GLU A 173 10.42 10.92 -6.92
CA GLU A 173 10.05 9.72 -6.14
C GLU A 173 9.01 10.00 -5.05
N LYS A 174 9.07 11.17 -4.39
CA LYS A 174 8.17 11.52 -3.29
C LYS A 174 6.75 11.73 -3.81
N ASP A 175 6.59 12.46 -4.90
CA ASP A 175 5.30 12.71 -5.54
C ASP A 175 4.70 11.41 -6.06
N LEU A 176 5.53 10.53 -6.64
CA LEU A 176 5.10 9.21 -7.06
C LEU A 176 4.54 8.38 -5.89
N PHE A 177 5.18 8.43 -4.72
CA PHE A 177 4.71 7.71 -3.53
C PHE A 177 3.45 8.34 -2.91
N VAL A 178 3.30 9.66 -2.99
CA VAL A 178 2.04 10.35 -2.62
C VAL A 178 0.90 9.97 -3.56
N ILE A 179 1.17 9.86 -4.88
CA ILE A 179 0.20 9.38 -5.86
C ILE A 179 -0.23 7.94 -5.54
N GLN A 180 0.74 7.06 -5.26
CA GLN A 180 0.47 5.67 -4.88
C GLN A 180 -0.46 5.58 -3.66
N ASN A 181 -0.17 6.31 -2.59
CA ASN A 181 -1.02 6.36 -1.40
C ASN A 181 -2.42 6.92 -1.71
N SER A 182 -2.50 7.96 -2.54
CA SER A 182 -3.77 8.60 -2.92
C SER A 182 -4.66 7.65 -3.71
N ILE A 183 -4.10 6.88 -4.64
CA ILE A 183 -4.81 5.86 -5.40
C ILE A 183 -5.34 4.76 -4.47
N LEU A 184 -4.48 4.19 -3.62
CA LEU A 184 -4.83 3.10 -2.71
C LEU A 184 -5.93 3.49 -1.72
N LYS A 185 -5.96 4.74 -1.26
CA LYS A 185 -7.03 5.27 -0.41
C LYS A 185 -8.42 5.21 -1.07
N THR A 186 -8.49 5.03 -2.39
CA THR A 186 -9.75 4.95 -3.15
C THR A 186 -10.17 3.53 -3.55
N ILE A 187 -9.43 2.52 -3.10
CA ILE A 187 -9.75 1.14 -3.40
C ILE A 187 -11.16 0.79 -2.89
N TYR A 188 -11.93 0.15 -3.76
CA TYR A 188 -13.32 -0.26 -3.55
C TYR A 188 -13.61 -1.53 -4.33
#